data_AF-A0A841H796-F1
#
_entry.id   AF-A0A841H796-F1
#
_cell.length_a   1.000
_cell.length_b   1.000
_cell.length_c   1.000
_cell.angle_alpha   90.00
_cell.angle_beta   90.00
_cell.angle_gamma   90.00
#
_symmetry.space_group_name_H-M   'P 1'
#
loop_
_entity.id
_entity.type
_entity.pdbx_description
1 polymer ?
#
loop_
_entity_poly.entity_id
_entity_poly.type
_entity_poly.pdbx_seq_one_letter_code
_entity_poly.pdbx_strand_id
1 'polypeptide(L)'
;MSNSRVEERFDSLVSQVHDWVESAVALDEGHFPSEMLSDLRDLIEELKSFLEDEESTTDYKRGDVLEIFVTPEMAEVMHRFPKVRRLLESAWGSTLTDQIEEEAMGFESDSDDDDD
;
A
#
# COMPACT_ATOMS: atom_id res chain seq x y z
N MET A 1 -8.94 -18.55 16.11
CA MET A 1 -9.58 -17.45 16.86
C MET A 1 -8.58 -16.35 16.75
N SER A 2 -8.84 -15.37 15.89
CA SER A 2 -7.92 -14.26 15.68
C SER A 2 -7.71 -13.53 17.00
N ASN A 3 -6.45 -13.25 17.31
CA ASN A 3 -6.10 -12.61 18.56
C ASN A 3 -6.54 -11.14 18.46
N SER A 4 -7.58 -10.73 19.22
CA SER A 4 -8.20 -9.40 19.05
C SER A 4 -7.20 -8.24 19.10
N ARG A 5 -6.09 -8.39 19.84
CA ARG A 5 -5.02 -7.40 19.90
C ARG A 5 -4.20 -7.29 18.61
N VAL A 6 -3.97 -8.41 17.93
CA VAL A 6 -3.27 -8.44 16.63
C VAL A 6 -4.15 -7.79 15.57
N GLU A 7 -5.45 -8.10 15.59
CA GLU A 7 -6.45 -7.49 14.72
C GLU A 7 -6.51 -5.97 14.92
N GLU A 8 -6.66 -5.48 16.16
CA GLU A 8 -6.65 -4.05 16.48
C GLU A 8 -5.37 -3.33 16.01
N ARG A 9 -4.20 -3.99 16.14
CA ARG A 9 -2.93 -3.45 15.65
C ARG A 9 -2.89 -3.40 14.13
N PHE A 10 -3.39 -4.43 13.47
CA PHE A 10 -3.43 -4.47 12.00
C PHE A 10 -4.40 -3.43 11.44
N ASP A 11 -5.61 -3.31 11.99
CA ASP A 11 -6.57 -2.25 11.63
C ASP A 11 -5.97 -0.85 11.78
N SER A 12 -5.19 -0.62 12.85
CA SER A 12 -4.48 0.64 13.03
C SER A 12 -3.43 0.90 11.96
N LEU A 13 -2.74 -0.13 11.46
CA LEU A 13 -1.74 0.00 10.39
C LEU A 13 -2.42 0.22 9.04
N VAL A 14 -3.51 -0.50 8.75
CA VAL A 14 -4.37 -0.29 7.59
C VAL A 14 -4.82 1.17 7.54
N SER A 15 -5.41 1.67 8.63
CA SER A 15 -5.90 3.06 8.68
C SER A 15 -4.79 4.09 8.42
N GLN A 16 -3.56 3.84 8.89
CA GLN A 16 -2.43 4.75 8.65
C GLN A 16 -1.96 4.74 7.20
N VAL A 17 -1.93 3.56 6.55
CA VAL A 17 -1.60 3.45 5.14
C VAL A 17 -2.66 4.17 4.29
N HIS A 18 -3.94 3.99 4.59
CA HIS A 18 -5.02 4.68 3.89
C HIS A 18 -4.93 6.21 4.03
N ASP A 19 -4.76 6.73 5.25
CA ASP A 19 -4.62 8.17 5.50
C ASP A 19 -3.41 8.77 4.76
N TRP A 20 -2.29 8.02 4.74
CA TRP A 20 -1.10 8.41 4.00
C TRP A 20 -1.34 8.44 2.49
N VAL A 21 -2.04 7.44 1.93
CA VAL A 21 -2.37 7.39 0.49
C VAL A 21 -3.31 8.54 0.13
N GLU A 22 -4.36 8.78 0.91
CA GLU A 22 -5.29 9.91 0.69
C GLU A 22 -4.54 11.25 0.71
N SER A 23 -3.63 11.42 1.67
CA SER A 23 -2.78 12.61 1.76
C SER A 23 -1.85 12.75 0.54
N ALA A 24 -1.29 11.64 0.05
CA ALA A 24 -0.43 11.61 -1.13
C ALA A 24 -1.17 11.92 -2.43
N VAL A 25 -2.39 11.41 -2.60
CA VAL A 25 -3.27 11.72 -3.74
C VAL A 25 -3.63 13.21 -3.74
N ALA A 26 -3.90 13.78 -2.56
CA ALA A 26 -4.27 15.19 -2.40
C ALA A 26 -3.13 16.19 -2.69
N LEU A 27 -1.88 15.74 -2.84
CA LEU A 27 -0.76 16.61 -3.19
C LEU A 27 -0.87 17.14 -4.62
N ASP A 28 -0.39 18.36 -4.87
CA ASP A 28 -0.20 18.89 -6.22
C ASP A 28 0.96 18.19 -6.96
N GLU A 29 0.80 17.99 -8.27
CA GLU A 29 1.84 17.43 -9.14
C GLU A 29 3.10 18.31 -9.12
N GLY A 30 4.20 17.79 -8.55
CA GLY A 30 5.53 18.37 -8.70
C GLY A 30 6.33 18.53 -7.41
N HIS A 31 5.71 18.41 -6.23
CA HIS A 31 6.44 18.48 -4.96
C HIS A 31 5.98 17.39 -3.97
N PHE A 32 6.72 16.30 -3.92
CA PHE A 32 6.52 15.28 -2.90
C PHE A 32 7.30 15.65 -1.62
N PRO A 33 6.63 15.88 -0.48
CA PRO A 33 7.28 16.21 0.78
C PRO A 33 8.22 15.10 1.23
N SER A 34 9.43 15.47 1.68
CA SER A 34 10.38 14.50 2.25
C SER A 34 9.85 13.85 3.53
N GLU A 35 9.01 14.54 4.29
CA GLU A 35 8.36 14.02 5.50
C GLU A 35 7.46 12.82 5.13
N MET A 36 6.61 12.95 4.12
CA MET A 36 5.77 11.83 3.67
C MET A 36 6.57 10.62 3.17
N LEU A 37 7.77 10.80 2.60
CA LEU A 37 8.65 9.67 2.27
C LEU A 37 9.23 9.01 3.52
N SER A 38 9.47 9.78 4.57
CA SER A 38 9.86 9.24 5.87
C SER A 38 8.70 8.47 6.47
N ASP A 39 7.50 9.06 6.51
CA ASP A 39 6.30 8.42 7.06
C ASP A 39 6.05 7.07 6.37
N LEU A 40 6.14 7.00 5.04
CA LEU A 40 6.01 5.73 4.33
C LEU A 40 7.12 4.73 4.70
N ARG A 41 8.35 5.19 4.90
CA ARG A 41 9.45 4.31 5.37
C ARG A 41 9.15 3.76 6.74
N ASP A 42 8.71 4.60 7.66
CA ASP A 42 8.37 4.21 9.03
C ASP A 42 7.21 3.19 9.01
N LEU A 43 6.14 3.44 8.25
CA LEU A 43 5.03 2.49 8.05
C LEU A 43 5.49 1.14 7.49
N ILE A 44 6.38 1.14 6.50
CA ILE A 44 6.95 -0.09 5.93
C ILE A 44 7.71 -0.88 6.99
N GLU A 45 8.51 -0.21 7.83
CA GLU A 45 9.27 -0.89 8.89
C GLU A 45 8.34 -1.42 9.99
N GLU A 46 7.28 -0.69 10.33
CA GLU A 46 6.25 -1.18 11.26
C GLU A 46 5.52 -2.42 10.72
N LEU A 47 5.16 -2.44 9.44
CA LEU A 47 4.53 -3.59 8.79
C LEU A 47 5.48 -4.80 8.69
N LYS A 48 6.78 -4.57 8.46
CA LYS A 48 7.79 -5.65 8.57
C LYS A 48 7.86 -6.18 9.98
N SER A 49 7.94 -5.31 10.98
CA SER A 49 7.97 -5.72 12.38
C SER A 49 6.70 -6.49 12.77
N PHE A 50 5.54 -6.13 12.22
CA PHE A 50 4.30 -6.88 12.40
C PHE A 50 4.39 -8.28 11.78
N LEU A 51 5.00 -8.42 10.60
CA LEU A 51 5.22 -9.72 9.95
C LEU A 51 6.33 -10.57 10.59
N GLU A 52 7.21 -9.97 11.38
CA GLU A 52 8.24 -10.69 12.15
C GLU A 52 7.73 -11.15 13.52
N ASP A 53 6.58 -10.63 13.95
CA ASP A 53 5.94 -10.97 15.22
C ASP A 53 5.24 -12.33 15.12
N GLU A 54 5.69 -13.30 15.92
CA GLU A 54 5.25 -14.70 15.85
C GLU A 54 3.73 -14.85 16.11
N GLU A 55 3.17 -14.00 16.97
CA GLU A 55 1.73 -13.94 17.25
C GLU A 55 0.96 -13.45 16.03
N SER A 56 1.48 -12.43 15.35
CA SER A 56 0.87 -11.84 14.15
C SER A 56 0.92 -12.76 12.93
N THR A 57 2.03 -13.50 12.73
CA THR A 57 2.17 -14.46 11.62
C THR A 57 1.24 -15.67 11.70
N THR A 58 0.61 -15.89 12.86
CA THR A 58 -0.40 -16.95 13.04
C THR A 58 -1.72 -16.58 12.38
N ASP A 59 -2.07 -15.29 12.39
CA ASP A 59 -3.34 -14.76 11.89
C ASP A 59 -3.21 -14.10 10.50
N TYR A 60 -2.06 -13.48 10.20
CA TYR A 60 -1.81 -12.76 8.95
C TYR A 60 -0.57 -13.28 8.23
N LYS A 61 -0.66 -13.50 6.93
CA LYS A 61 0.51 -13.79 6.09
C LYS A 61 1.01 -12.51 5.45
N ARG A 62 2.25 -12.58 4.92
CA ARG A 62 2.83 -11.51 4.11
C ARG A 62 1.89 -11.04 2.99
N GLY A 63 1.17 -11.96 2.34
CA GLY A 63 0.19 -11.60 1.30
C GLY A 63 -0.90 -10.67 1.83
N ASP A 64 -1.57 -11.06 2.92
CA ASP A 64 -2.66 -10.30 3.52
C ASP A 64 -2.20 -8.89 3.96
N VAL A 65 -0.98 -8.78 4.50
CA VAL A 65 -0.42 -7.49 4.92
C VAL A 65 -0.02 -6.63 3.74
N LEU A 66 0.44 -7.22 2.64
CA LEU A 66 0.81 -6.46 1.44
C LEU A 66 -0.40 -5.97 0.65
N GLU A 67 -1.54 -6.67 0.76
CA GLU A 67 -2.80 -6.34 0.10
C GLU A 67 -3.31 -4.93 0.47
N ILE A 68 -2.92 -4.40 1.64
CA ILE A 68 -3.28 -3.04 2.09
C ILE A 68 -2.77 -1.94 1.16
N PHE A 69 -1.69 -2.22 0.40
CA PHE A 69 -1.12 -1.28 -0.55
C PHE A 69 -1.71 -1.44 -1.95
N VAL A 70 -2.43 -2.53 -2.21
CA VAL A 70 -2.99 -2.89 -3.52
C VAL A 70 -4.31 -2.14 -3.68
N THR A 71 -4.20 -0.84 -3.99
CA THR A 71 -5.34 0.05 -4.22
C THR A 71 -5.08 0.93 -5.45
N PRO A 72 -6.14 1.36 -6.18
CA PRO A 72 -5.96 2.22 -7.34
C PRO A 72 -5.35 3.58 -6.96
N GLU A 73 -5.65 4.10 -5.77
CA GLU A 73 -5.06 5.33 -5.24
C GLU A 73 -3.55 5.19 -5.01
N MET A 74 -3.09 4.06 -4.48
CA MET A 74 -1.65 3.81 -4.33
C MET A 74 -0.96 3.74 -5.69
N ALA A 75 -1.60 3.14 -6.70
CA ALA A 75 -1.06 3.13 -8.05
C ALA A 75 -0.91 4.54 -8.62
N GLU A 76 -1.93 5.39 -8.45
CA GLU A 76 -1.86 6.81 -8.85
C GLU A 76 -0.66 7.51 -8.18
N VAL A 77 -0.49 7.31 -6.86
CA VAL A 77 0.63 7.85 -6.10
C VAL A 77 1.97 7.35 -6.65
N MET A 78 2.09 6.06 -6.99
CA MET A 78 3.32 5.51 -7.58
C MET A 78 3.62 6.12 -8.96
N HIS A 79 2.60 6.31 -9.81
CA HIS A 79 2.75 6.91 -11.13
C HIS A 79 3.18 8.38 -11.04
N ARG A 80 2.54 9.13 -10.13
CA ARG A 80 2.83 10.56 -9.90
C ARG A 80 4.17 10.76 -9.19
N PHE A 81 4.55 9.84 -8.32
CA PHE A 81 5.73 9.94 -7.47
C PHE A 81 6.64 8.69 -7.58
N PRO A 82 7.57 8.65 -8.55
CA PRO A 82 8.45 7.49 -8.80
C PRO A 82 9.33 7.08 -7.61
N LYS A 83 9.53 7.99 -6.65
CA LYS A 83 10.27 7.71 -5.41
C LYS A 83 9.51 6.73 -4.51
N VAL A 84 8.18 6.79 -4.50
CA VAL A 84 7.31 5.88 -3.74
C VAL A 84 7.43 4.47 -4.32
N ARG A 85 7.29 4.33 -5.64
CA ARG A 85 7.51 3.06 -6.35
C ARG A 85 8.85 2.43 -5.98
N ARG A 86 9.95 3.17 -6.13
CA ARG A 86 11.31 2.68 -5.81
C ARG A 86 11.45 2.25 -4.35
N LEU A 87 10.77 2.93 -3.43
CA LEU A 87 10.80 2.57 -2.02
C LEU A 87 10.07 1.25 -1.76
N LEU A 88 8.88 1.08 -2.33
CA LEU A 88 8.10 -0.15 -2.22
C LEU A 88 8.83 -1.34 -2.88
N GLU A 89 9.38 -1.15 -4.08
CA GLU A 89 10.21 -2.16 -4.76
C GLU A 89 11.41 -2.57 -3.92
N SER A 90 12.09 -1.60 -3.29
CA SER A 90 13.24 -1.86 -2.42
C SER A 90 12.86 -2.58 -1.12
N ALA A 91 11.65 -2.36 -0.61
CA ALA A 91 11.21 -2.93 0.65
C ALA A 91 10.60 -4.33 0.50
N TRP A 92 9.81 -4.53 -0.56
CA TRP A 92 8.94 -5.70 -0.71
C TRP A 92 9.16 -6.48 -2.00
N GLY A 93 9.90 -5.92 -2.96
CA GLY A 93 10.15 -6.49 -4.29
C GLY A 93 9.20 -5.94 -5.35
N SER A 94 9.52 -6.19 -6.63
CA SER A 94 8.72 -5.72 -7.76
C SER A 94 7.32 -6.33 -7.78
N THR A 95 7.16 -7.55 -7.28
CA THR A 95 5.86 -8.25 -7.24
C THR A 95 4.78 -7.43 -6.53
N LEU A 96 5.11 -6.64 -5.51
CA LEU A 96 4.13 -5.76 -4.88
C LEU A 96 3.71 -4.65 -5.86
N THR A 97 4.67 -3.96 -6.47
CA THR A 97 4.36 -2.85 -7.37
C THR A 97 3.65 -3.32 -8.64
N ASP A 98 3.97 -4.51 -9.13
CA ASP A 98 3.24 -5.15 -10.24
C ASP A 98 1.76 -5.36 -9.86
N GLN A 99 1.48 -5.93 -8.68
CA GLN A 99 0.10 -6.12 -8.19
C GLN A 99 -0.67 -4.80 -8.03
N ILE A 100 -0.01 -3.75 -7.53
CA ILE A 100 -0.61 -2.41 -7.41
C ILE A 100 -0.97 -1.86 -8.80
N GLU A 101 -0.07 -1.99 -9.78
CA GLU A 101 -0.32 -1.57 -11.16
C GLU A 101 -1.45 -2.40 -11.81
N GLU A 102 -1.51 -3.71 -11.55
CA GLU A 102 -2.58 -4.61 -12.02
C GLU A 102 -3.95 -4.22 -11.46
N GLU A 103 -4.05 -3.89 -10.17
CA GLU A 103 -5.31 -3.45 -9.54
C GLU A 103 -5.82 -2.14 -10.16
N ALA A 104 -4.91 -1.21 -10.48
CA ALA A 104 -5.27 0.03 -11.16
C ALA A 104 -5.83 -0.20 -12.57
N MET A 105 -5.26 -1.14 -13.32
CA MET A 105 -5.73 -1.52 -14.65
C MET A 105 -7.08 -2.26 -14.61
N GLY A 106 -7.38 -2.94 -13.50
CA GLY A 106 -8.69 -3.55 -13.25
C GLY A 106 -9.84 -2.53 -13.25
N PHE A 107 -9.56 -1.27 -12.88
CA PHE A 107 -10.52 -0.17 -12.91
C PHE A 107 -10.73 0.43 -14.32
N GLU A 108 -9.75 0.31 -15.23
CA GLU A 108 -9.84 0.82 -16.61
C GLU A 108 -10.51 -0.15 -17.59
N SER A 109 -10.90 -1.36 -17.14
CA SER A 109 -11.41 -2.43 -18.02
C SER A 109 -12.94 -2.49 -18.17
N ASP A 110 -13.70 -1.56 -17.58
CA ASP A 110 -15.15 -1.40 -17.82
C ASP A 110 -15.43 -0.01 -18.44
N SER A 111 -14.79 0.25 -19.57
CA SER A 111 -15.08 1.41 -20.43
C SER A 111 -14.82 1.04 -21.89
N ASP A 112 -15.59 0.06 -22.39
CA ASP A 112 -16.21 0.13 -23.71
C ASP A 112 -17.30 -0.97 -23.81
N ASP A 113 -18.50 -0.61 -23.35
CA ASP A 113 -19.78 -1.19 -23.79
C ASP A 113 -20.13 -0.53 -25.15
N ASP A 114 -20.54 -1.37 -26.11
CA ASP A 114 -21.30 -1.08 -27.34
C ASP A 114 -20.70 -0.21 -28.48
N ASP A 115 -20.36 -0.85 -29.63
CA ASP A 115 -21.03 -0.71 -30.96
C ASP A 115 -20.12 -1.17 -32.14
N ASP A 116 -20.26 -2.44 -32.60
CA ASP A 116 -20.43 -2.88 -34.02
C ASP A 116 -20.84 -4.37 -34.11
#